data_AF-A0A7C6TG41-F1
#
_entry.id   AF-A0A7C6TG41-F1
#
_cell.length_a   1.000
_cell.length_b   1.000
_cell.length_c   1.000
_cell.angle_alpha   90.00
_cell.angle_beta   90.00
_cell.angle_gamma   90.00
#
_symmetry.space_group_name_H-M   'P 1'
#
loop_
_entity.id
_entity.type
_entity.pdbx_description
1 polymer ?
#
loop_
_entity_poly.entity_id
_entity_poly.type
_entity_poly.pdbx_seq_one_letter_code
_entity_poly.pdbx_strand_id
1 'polypeptide(L)'
;MTKKRRLLWMALSLLIVAGLLVAACGQPAAPTAAPAEPTAAPEEPTVAPEEPTAVPEEQTAAPEEPTAEEPSEEEPTEPTEAESDLLWSKELRQAIAAAIDREEIVDRVFEGRNIPAYHMVPPGYPYATEPFMDMYGQQDLDLAVELLTELGFTEDEPAQIPLWYPPEHYGTTTADVMQVVKEQLESTGLMQVSLETQNWAEYVNSFVDGRLPLFILGWFPDFADPDNWLTPFASCLQSPDNGVNYCNPEMDDLLQRAAAATDEAEREELYQQIGELYAEDVPTIPLFWEPEFITYRDGVEGVAVGAPFEFNYNVLSFGPDAQPASGSTDTIIIGTTDEVNSLDANDAYATHDWEIIKNTGRPLLAYAPGESELILGTAAAMPEVSEDGLSYTFTLKPDITFADGTPLTAESYVYAWERLNNLQGQVSGLVQVYVDSVEAVDDLTVVYHLKDTYAFFPALTATAPFVAVNPNQFPADEIVTFPETLDGVGPYRMVSHVPGEQMVLEANPNYQGEDAAIIPNVIVRYFADPTTMGNAVENGEIDVAWRVLGPVEASRLAEVEGLTTDTINAPALRYLVFNHAFVGSAR
;
A
#
# COMPACT_ATOMS: atom_id res chain seq x y z
N MET A 1 -1.88 -6.08 26.87
CA MET A 1 -2.78 -7.26 26.80
C MET A 1 -2.17 -8.46 27.53
N THR A 2 -2.96 -9.29 28.23
CA THR A 2 -2.44 -10.38 29.09
C THR A 2 -2.08 -11.66 28.31
N LYS A 3 -1.04 -12.38 28.77
CA LYS A 3 -0.48 -13.63 28.18
C LYS A 3 -1.51 -14.72 27.82
N LYS A 4 -2.69 -14.73 28.45
CA LYS A 4 -3.78 -15.68 28.12
C LYS A 4 -4.48 -15.39 26.79
N ARG A 5 -4.48 -14.13 26.30
CA ARG A 5 -5.01 -13.81 24.96
C ARG A 5 -4.06 -14.27 23.85
N ARG A 6 -2.74 -14.16 24.02
CA ARG A 6 -1.75 -14.62 23.02
C ARG A 6 -1.81 -16.14 22.75
N LEU A 7 -2.08 -16.96 23.77
CA LEU A 7 -2.20 -18.42 23.60
C LEU A 7 -3.50 -18.84 22.87
N LEU A 8 -4.58 -18.07 23.04
CA LEU A 8 -5.84 -18.33 22.34
C LEU A 8 -5.75 -17.98 20.85
N TRP A 9 -4.93 -16.97 20.50
CA TRP A 9 -4.64 -16.58 19.12
C TRP A 9 -3.81 -17.65 18.38
N MET A 10 -2.75 -18.18 18.98
CA MET A 10 -1.95 -19.26 18.37
C MET A 10 -2.73 -20.57 18.15
N ALA A 11 -3.68 -20.89 19.04
CA ALA A 11 -4.48 -22.12 18.91
C ALA A 11 -5.58 -22.02 17.83
N LEU A 12 -6.03 -20.81 17.47
CA LEU A 12 -7.07 -20.60 16.46
C LEU A 12 -6.49 -20.62 15.04
N SER A 13 -5.27 -20.11 14.83
CA SER A 13 -4.54 -20.15 13.55
C SER A 13 -4.24 -21.58 13.08
N LEU A 14 -4.05 -22.52 14.01
CA LEU A 14 -3.77 -23.93 13.71
C LEU A 14 -5.01 -24.76 13.34
N LEU A 15 -6.23 -24.28 13.64
CA LEU A 15 -7.48 -24.99 13.35
C LEU A 15 -8.12 -24.59 12.01
N ILE A 16 -7.72 -23.46 11.43
CA ILE A 16 -8.21 -22.99 10.12
C ILE A 16 -7.53 -23.74 8.95
N VAL A 17 -6.34 -24.32 9.16
CA VAL A 17 -5.60 -25.06 8.13
C VAL A 17 -6.04 -26.54 7.98
N ALA A 18 -6.84 -27.09 8.90
CA ALA A 18 -7.26 -28.50 8.86
C ALA A 18 -8.63 -28.75 8.16
N GLY A 19 -9.29 -27.73 7.62
CA GLY A 19 -10.63 -27.83 7.01
C GLY A 19 -10.67 -28.14 5.51
N LEU A 20 -9.54 -28.13 4.80
CA LEU A 20 -9.49 -28.17 3.32
C LEU A 20 -9.09 -29.52 2.72
N LEU A 21 -9.31 -30.62 3.43
CA LEU A 21 -9.18 -31.97 2.87
C LEU A 21 -10.46 -32.77 3.15
N VAL A 22 -11.33 -32.82 2.13
CA VAL A 22 -12.18 -33.95 1.70
C VAL A 22 -13.38 -33.40 0.93
N ALA A 23 -13.31 -33.39 -0.41
CA ALA A 23 -14.43 -33.72 -1.32
C ALA A 23 -14.01 -33.60 -2.79
N ALA A 24 -13.24 -34.56 -3.29
CA ALA A 24 -13.18 -34.80 -4.74
C ALA A 24 -13.02 -36.30 -5.01
N CYS A 25 -14.12 -36.97 -5.36
CA CYS A 25 -14.11 -38.33 -5.92
C CYS A 25 -15.28 -38.53 -6.90
N GLY A 26 -14.94 -38.83 -8.16
CA GLY A 26 -15.78 -39.55 -9.15
C GLY A 26 -16.09 -38.78 -10.46
N GLN A 27 -15.17 -38.66 -11.45
CA GLN A 27 -14.90 -39.55 -12.63
C GLN A 27 -15.98 -39.59 -13.76
N PRO A 28 -15.65 -39.94 -15.04
CA PRO A 28 -14.39 -39.74 -15.82
C PRO A 28 -14.58 -39.39 -17.33
N ALA A 29 -13.50 -39.00 -18.02
CA ALA A 29 -13.30 -39.28 -19.45
C ALA A 29 -11.80 -39.53 -19.76
N ALA A 30 -11.50 -40.49 -20.63
CA ALA A 30 -10.18 -41.07 -20.93
C ALA A 30 -9.91 -41.06 -22.46
N PRO A 31 -8.76 -41.55 -22.99
CA PRO A 31 -7.36 -41.22 -22.71
C PRO A 31 -6.51 -41.05 -24.00
N THR A 32 -5.29 -40.44 -23.94
CA THR A 32 -4.18 -40.91 -24.83
C THR A 32 -2.77 -40.68 -24.25
N ALA A 33 -2.10 -41.82 -23.98
CA ALA A 33 -0.67 -42.21 -24.03
C ALA A 33 0.50 -41.32 -23.55
N ALA A 34 1.25 -41.85 -22.56
CA ALA A 34 2.63 -41.51 -22.15
C ALA A 34 3.68 -42.48 -22.73
N PRO A 35 5.00 -42.20 -22.60
CA PRO A 35 5.88 -42.94 -21.66
C PRO A 35 7.01 -42.06 -21.05
N ALA A 36 7.79 -42.36 -20.00
CA ALA A 36 7.91 -43.40 -18.96
C ALA A 36 8.86 -42.88 -17.84
N GLU A 37 8.67 -43.29 -16.59
CA GLU A 37 9.54 -43.02 -15.41
C GLU A 37 10.75 -43.97 -15.29
N PRO A 38 11.63 -43.72 -14.29
CA PRO A 38 11.76 -44.74 -13.25
C PRO A 38 11.92 -44.24 -11.78
N THR A 39 11.04 -44.80 -10.93
CA THR A 39 11.30 -45.59 -9.68
C THR A 39 11.49 -44.88 -8.32
N ALA A 40 10.71 -45.39 -7.35
CA ALA A 40 10.44 -44.93 -5.99
C ALA A 40 11.20 -45.67 -4.87
N ALA A 41 11.09 -45.13 -3.63
CA ALA A 41 10.74 -45.78 -2.33
C ALA A 41 11.51 -45.18 -1.12
N PRO A 42 11.09 -45.34 0.17
CA PRO A 42 9.74 -45.55 0.76
C PRO A 42 9.44 -44.67 2.03
N GLU A 43 8.21 -44.76 2.56
CA GLU A 43 7.69 -44.14 3.80
C GLU A 43 7.82 -45.03 5.07
N GLU A 44 7.76 -44.36 6.25
CA GLU A 44 7.12 -44.67 7.56
C GLU A 44 8.02 -44.35 8.80
N PRO A 45 7.50 -44.12 10.04
CA PRO A 45 6.17 -43.64 10.49
C PRO A 45 6.22 -42.56 11.60
N THR A 46 5.04 -42.00 11.92
CA THR A 46 4.69 -41.01 12.96
C THR A 46 4.65 -41.53 14.41
N VAL A 47 5.05 -40.68 15.38
CA VAL A 47 4.70 -40.78 16.81
C VAL A 47 4.53 -39.37 17.41
N ALA A 48 3.41 -39.14 18.13
CA ALA A 48 3.11 -37.93 18.91
C ALA A 48 3.50 -38.11 20.41
N PRO A 49 3.65 -37.02 21.18
CA PRO A 49 3.38 -37.09 22.61
C PRO A 49 2.59 -35.92 23.23
N GLU A 50 1.66 -36.34 24.09
CA GLU A 50 1.02 -35.85 25.33
C GLU A 50 1.31 -34.45 25.95
N GLU A 51 0.22 -33.88 26.48
CA GLU A 51 0.11 -32.70 27.37
C GLU A 51 0.74 -32.88 28.77
N PRO A 52 0.97 -31.77 29.50
CA PRO A 52 0.97 -31.83 30.97
C PRO A 52 0.01 -30.85 31.67
N THR A 53 -0.42 -31.36 32.83
CA THR A 53 -1.33 -30.90 33.88
C THR A 53 -0.94 -29.63 34.68
N ALA A 54 -1.96 -28.99 35.25
CA ALA A 54 -1.94 -27.82 36.16
C ALA A 54 -1.43 -28.10 37.59
N VAL A 55 -1.03 -27.07 38.37
CA VAL A 55 -1.69 -26.42 39.56
C VAL A 55 -0.56 -25.90 40.51
N PRO A 56 -0.69 -24.94 41.49
CA PRO A 56 -1.56 -23.76 41.72
C PRO A 56 -0.81 -22.42 42.01
N GLU A 57 -1.60 -21.35 42.15
CA GLU A 57 -1.29 -19.98 42.63
C GLU A 57 -0.96 -19.86 44.13
N GLU A 58 -0.16 -18.84 44.50
CA GLU A 58 -0.10 -18.25 45.84
C GLU A 58 0.05 -16.72 45.75
N GLN A 59 -0.75 -15.99 46.54
CA GLN A 59 -0.81 -14.53 46.65
C GLN A 59 0.17 -14.00 47.70
N THR A 60 0.79 -12.84 47.48
CA THR A 60 1.19 -11.91 48.57
C THR A 60 1.40 -10.46 48.09
N ALA A 61 0.58 -9.57 48.65
CA ALA A 61 0.77 -8.19 49.11
C ALA A 61 1.73 -7.19 48.42
N ALA A 62 1.18 -5.99 48.16
CA ALA A 62 1.87 -4.71 47.92
C ALA A 62 2.58 -4.17 49.19
N PRO A 63 3.50 -3.17 49.09
CA PRO A 63 3.03 -1.76 49.13
C PRO A 63 3.90 -0.68 48.44
N GLU A 64 3.27 0.51 48.34
CA GLU A 64 3.79 1.91 48.42
C GLU A 64 4.31 2.67 47.18
N GLU A 65 3.84 3.94 47.11
CA GLU A 65 3.99 4.98 46.07
C GLU A 65 5.42 5.54 45.96
N PRO A 66 5.85 6.06 44.78
CA PRO A 66 7.08 6.84 44.68
C PRO A 66 6.80 8.36 44.84
N THR A 67 7.63 8.99 45.66
CA THR A 67 7.83 10.45 45.72
C THR A 67 8.58 10.96 44.49
N ALA A 68 8.16 12.13 43.99
CA ALA A 68 8.76 12.85 42.86
C ALA A 68 10.16 13.41 43.17
N GLU A 69 11.10 13.23 42.25
CA GLU A 69 12.32 14.03 42.10
C GLU A 69 12.45 14.51 40.64
N GLU A 70 12.85 15.77 40.47
CA GLU A 70 13.06 16.49 39.20
C GLU A 70 14.35 16.05 38.48
N PRO A 71 14.48 16.28 37.15
CA PRO A 71 15.43 15.57 36.30
C PRO A 71 16.86 16.12 36.43
N SER A 72 17.83 15.21 36.48
CA SER A 72 19.26 15.50 36.29
C SER A 72 19.65 15.22 34.84
N GLU A 73 20.41 16.14 34.25
CA GLU A 73 21.07 16.05 32.93
C GLU A 73 21.67 14.65 32.68
N GLU A 74 21.22 13.97 31.62
CA GLU A 74 21.74 12.66 31.20
C GLU A 74 22.99 12.84 30.32
N GLU A 75 24.11 12.25 30.75
CA GLU A 75 25.24 11.90 29.87
C GLU A 75 24.91 10.63 29.08
N PRO A 76 25.52 10.41 27.89
CA PRO A 76 25.08 9.35 26.99
C PRO A 76 25.30 7.97 27.62
N THR A 77 24.21 7.25 27.81
CA THR A 77 24.18 5.92 28.40
C THR A 77 24.67 4.88 27.39
N GLU A 78 25.59 4.00 27.82
CA GLU A 78 25.98 2.84 27.01
C GLU A 78 24.74 1.99 26.68
N PRO A 79 24.61 1.47 25.44
CA PRO A 79 23.46 0.68 25.04
C PRO A 79 23.30 -0.54 25.95
N THR A 80 22.05 -0.88 26.24
CA THR A 80 21.74 -2.02 27.12
C THR A 80 22.21 -3.34 26.49
N GLU A 81 22.51 -4.38 27.29
CA GLU A 81 22.95 -5.70 26.76
C GLU A 81 22.03 -6.25 25.65
N ALA A 82 20.73 -5.90 25.65
CA ALA A 82 19.77 -6.30 24.63
C ALA A 82 19.93 -5.57 23.27
N GLU A 83 20.47 -4.35 23.24
CA GLU A 83 20.76 -3.60 22.02
C GLU A 83 22.08 -4.04 21.38
N SER A 84 23.00 -4.61 22.17
CA SER A 84 24.30 -5.09 21.68
C SER A 84 24.22 -6.34 20.79
N ASP A 85 23.07 -7.02 20.78
CA ASP A 85 22.80 -8.22 19.94
C ASP A 85 22.05 -7.88 18.63
N LEU A 86 21.66 -6.60 18.42
CA LEU A 86 20.99 -6.17 17.21
C LEU A 86 21.98 -6.00 16.06
N LEU A 87 21.60 -6.48 14.87
CA LEU A 87 22.45 -6.38 13.67
C LEU A 87 22.70 -4.92 13.25
N TRP A 88 21.67 -4.08 13.35
CA TRP A 88 21.67 -2.74 12.78
C TRP A 88 21.92 -1.68 13.85
N SER A 89 23.19 -1.31 14.05
CA SER A 89 23.50 -0.04 14.73
C SER A 89 23.08 1.14 13.83
N LYS A 90 22.84 2.30 14.44
CA LYS A 90 22.51 3.53 13.70
C LYS A 90 23.60 3.86 12.69
N GLU A 91 24.86 3.80 13.09
CA GLU A 91 26.03 4.11 12.27
C GLU A 91 26.16 3.15 11.08
N LEU A 92 25.83 1.86 11.25
CA LEU A 92 25.84 0.90 10.14
C LEU A 92 24.77 1.24 9.10
N ARG A 93 23.56 1.62 9.54
CA ARG A 93 22.49 2.06 8.62
C ARG A 93 22.88 3.34 7.90
N GLN A 94 23.47 4.31 8.61
CA GLN A 94 23.97 5.56 8.02
C GLN A 94 25.10 5.30 7.00
N ALA A 95 26.02 4.37 7.28
CA ALA A 95 27.06 3.99 6.34
C ALA A 95 26.50 3.38 5.04
N ILE A 96 25.47 2.53 5.17
CA ILE A 96 24.77 1.96 4.00
C ILE A 96 24.04 3.07 3.23
N ALA A 97 23.34 3.98 3.92
CA ALA A 97 22.65 5.10 3.29
C ALA A 97 23.61 6.04 2.52
N ALA A 98 24.77 6.34 3.11
CA ALA A 98 25.79 7.18 2.51
C ALA A 98 26.46 6.53 1.28
N ALA A 99 26.58 5.20 1.26
CA ALA A 99 27.20 4.47 0.15
C ALA A 99 26.32 4.34 -1.11
N ILE A 100 25.00 4.57 -1.01
CA ILE A 100 24.06 4.39 -2.11
C ILE A 100 24.01 5.62 -3.02
N ASP A 101 24.29 5.43 -4.31
CA ASP A 101 24.13 6.42 -5.38
C ASP A 101 22.86 6.08 -6.19
N ARG A 102 21.83 6.91 -6.01
CA ARG A 102 20.49 6.69 -6.57
C ARG A 102 20.45 7.00 -8.06
N GLU A 103 21.19 8.01 -8.49
CA GLU A 103 21.36 8.41 -9.88
C GLU A 103 22.00 7.28 -10.67
N GLU A 104 23.05 6.63 -10.14
CA GLU A 104 23.68 5.51 -10.81
C GLU A 104 22.70 4.32 -10.98
N ILE A 105 21.87 4.02 -9.96
CA ILE A 105 20.82 2.99 -10.07
C ILE A 105 19.85 3.35 -11.21
N VAL A 106 19.35 4.59 -11.20
CA VAL A 106 18.42 5.11 -12.20
C VAL A 106 19.01 5.09 -13.61
N ASP A 107 20.26 5.52 -13.78
CA ASP A 107 20.94 5.58 -15.08
C ASP A 107 21.27 4.20 -15.62
N ARG A 108 21.79 3.28 -14.78
CA ARG A 108 22.23 1.96 -15.25
C ARG A 108 21.10 0.99 -15.51
N VAL A 109 20.05 1.02 -14.68
CA VAL A 109 18.95 0.04 -14.75
C VAL A 109 17.80 0.57 -15.60
N PHE A 110 17.49 1.86 -15.49
CA PHE A 110 16.31 2.44 -16.10
C PHE A 110 16.63 3.41 -17.25
N GLU A 111 17.91 3.67 -17.53
CA GLU A 111 18.40 4.62 -18.55
C GLU A 111 17.86 6.05 -18.31
N GLY A 112 17.82 6.48 -17.04
CA GLY A 112 17.40 7.84 -16.67
C GLY A 112 15.89 8.05 -16.64
N ARG A 113 15.10 6.98 -16.78
CA ARG A 113 13.62 7.08 -16.88
C ARG A 113 12.90 7.09 -15.52
N ASN A 114 13.53 6.57 -14.48
CA ASN A 114 13.05 6.71 -13.10
C ASN A 114 13.62 8.00 -12.48
N ILE A 115 13.14 8.38 -11.30
CA ILE A 115 13.59 9.60 -10.62
C ILE A 115 14.25 9.22 -9.29
N PRO A 116 15.49 9.64 -8.99
CA PRO A 116 16.12 9.41 -7.68
C PRO A 116 15.24 9.89 -6.52
N ALA A 117 15.16 9.11 -5.43
CA ALA A 117 14.30 9.43 -4.28
C ALA A 117 15.13 9.68 -3.02
N TYR A 118 15.06 10.91 -2.50
CA TYR A 118 15.77 11.34 -1.28
C TYR A 118 14.87 11.52 -0.06
N HIS A 119 13.61 11.10 -0.17
CA HIS A 119 12.68 11.00 0.94
C HIS A 119 11.62 9.94 0.63
N MET A 120 10.93 9.46 1.68
CA MET A 120 9.74 8.63 1.52
C MET A 120 8.55 9.44 1.03
N VAL A 121 8.52 10.76 1.26
CA VAL A 121 7.47 11.66 0.77
C VAL A 121 7.81 12.11 -0.66
N PRO A 122 6.88 12.00 -1.64
CA PRO A 122 7.14 12.42 -3.01
C PRO A 122 7.37 13.94 -3.14
N PRO A 123 8.26 14.43 -4.03
CA PRO A 123 8.54 15.86 -4.21
C PRO A 123 7.34 16.77 -4.56
N GLY A 124 6.21 16.19 -4.98
CA GLY A 124 4.97 16.90 -5.28
C GLY A 124 3.94 16.93 -4.15
N TYR A 125 4.20 16.24 -3.04
CA TYR A 125 3.29 16.21 -1.89
C TYR A 125 3.46 17.46 -1.00
N PRO A 126 2.42 17.86 -0.24
CA PRO A 126 2.55 18.90 0.77
C PRO A 126 3.71 18.61 1.72
N TYR A 127 4.47 19.65 2.07
CA TYR A 127 5.59 19.57 3.04
C TYR A 127 6.74 18.64 2.65
N ALA A 128 6.87 18.25 1.37
CA ALA A 128 7.97 17.41 0.91
C ALA A 128 9.34 18.10 1.11
N THR A 129 10.29 17.34 1.65
CA THR A 129 11.70 17.71 1.86
C THR A 129 12.63 16.66 1.22
N GLU A 130 13.95 16.86 1.25
CA GLU A 130 14.93 15.91 0.71
C GLU A 130 16.03 15.56 1.75
N PRO A 131 15.67 15.02 2.92
CA PRO A 131 16.58 14.94 4.06
C PRO A 131 17.77 13.99 3.81
N PHE A 132 17.62 12.96 2.97
CA PHE A 132 18.77 12.12 2.58
C PHE A 132 19.75 12.86 1.67
N MET A 133 19.27 13.75 0.80
CA MET A 133 20.13 14.58 -0.04
C MET A 133 20.87 15.60 0.81
N ASP A 134 20.18 16.22 1.78
CA ASP A 134 20.77 17.19 2.69
C ASP A 134 21.84 16.56 3.60
N MET A 135 21.63 15.32 4.05
CA MET A 135 22.51 14.62 4.98
C MET A 135 23.67 13.88 4.30
N TYR A 136 23.42 13.20 3.18
CA TYR A 136 24.39 12.31 2.53
C TYR A 136 24.82 12.78 1.13
N GLY A 137 24.17 13.82 0.60
CA GLY A 137 24.34 14.22 -0.80
C GLY A 137 23.90 13.11 -1.76
N GLN A 138 24.49 13.14 -2.96
CA GLN A 138 24.27 12.09 -3.95
C GLN A 138 24.85 10.74 -3.50
N GLN A 139 26.08 10.78 -2.98
CA GLN A 139 26.81 9.64 -2.41
C GLN A 139 27.96 10.20 -1.57
N ASP A 140 28.22 9.59 -0.40
CA ASP A 140 29.35 9.92 0.47
C ASP A 140 30.09 8.64 0.91
N LEU A 141 30.96 8.14 0.02
CA LEU A 141 31.79 6.97 0.30
C LEU A 141 32.83 7.21 1.40
N ASP A 142 33.29 8.45 1.57
CA ASP A 142 34.26 8.79 2.61
C ASP A 142 33.61 8.64 3.99
N LEU A 143 32.40 9.17 4.18
CA LEU A 143 31.60 8.99 5.38
C LEU A 143 31.26 7.51 5.62
N ALA A 144 30.84 6.78 4.58
CA ALA A 144 30.55 5.34 4.72
C ALA A 144 31.76 4.55 5.24
N VAL A 145 32.95 4.79 4.67
CA VAL A 145 34.19 4.14 5.11
C VAL A 145 34.60 4.56 6.52
N GLU A 146 34.42 5.84 6.87
CA GLU A 146 34.68 6.36 8.22
C GLU A 146 33.84 5.60 9.26
N LEU A 147 32.51 5.59 9.09
CA LEU A 147 31.57 4.93 10.00
C LEU A 147 31.84 3.41 10.11
N LEU A 148 32.09 2.73 8.99
CA LEU A 148 32.40 1.29 9.00
C LEU A 148 33.72 0.99 9.75
N THR A 149 34.72 1.87 9.59
CA THR A 149 36.00 1.73 10.29
C THR A 149 35.83 1.94 11.80
N GLU A 150 35.01 2.90 12.22
CA GLU A 150 34.70 3.15 13.64
C GLU A 150 33.97 1.98 14.30
N LEU A 151 33.09 1.29 13.55
CA LEU A 151 32.45 0.04 13.96
C LEU A 151 33.42 -1.16 14.00
N GLY A 152 34.64 -0.98 13.50
CA GLY A 152 35.73 -1.95 13.54
C GLY A 152 35.73 -2.94 12.38
N PHE A 153 34.99 -2.67 11.29
CA PHE A 153 35.09 -3.47 10.07
C PHE A 153 36.42 -3.20 9.36
N THR A 154 36.95 -4.23 8.71
CA THR A 154 38.23 -4.15 7.98
C THR A 154 38.11 -4.91 6.66
N GLU A 155 39.05 -4.73 5.74
CA GLU A 155 39.08 -5.50 4.49
C GLU A 155 39.12 -7.04 4.72
N ASP A 156 39.74 -7.47 5.82
CA ASP A 156 39.85 -8.89 6.19
C ASP A 156 38.61 -9.42 6.94
N GLU A 157 37.84 -8.53 7.56
CA GLU A 157 36.60 -8.82 8.32
C GLU A 157 35.53 -7.79 7.91
N PRO A 158 35.00 -7.87 6.66
CA PRO A 158 34.01 -6.93 6.18
C PRO A 158 32.61 -7.24 6.74
N ALA A 159 31.76 -6.22 6.82
CA ALA A 159 30.37 -6.38 7.22
C ALA A 159 29.61 -7.28 6.23
N GLN A 160 28.98 -8.35 6.71
CA GLN A 160 28.22 -9.31 5.93
C GLN A 160 26.76 -8.85 5.81
N ILE A 161 26.33 -8.51 4.59
CA ILE A 161 25.03 -7.91 4.31
C ILE A 161 24.20 -8.84 3.40
N PRO A 162 23.30 -9.67 3.95
CA PRO A 162 22.35 -10.42 3.14
C PRO A 162 21.21 -9.50 2.68
N LEU A 163 21.15 -9.25 1.37
CA LEU A 163 20.23 -8.33 0.72
C LEU A 163 19.14 -9.11 -0.03
N TRP A 164 17.91 -9.02 0.46
CA TRP A 164 16.79 -9.83 -0.02
C TRP A 164 15.90 -9.08 -1.00
N TYR A 165 15.39 -9.78 -2.02
CA TYR A 165 14.41 -9.23 -2.95
C TYR A 165 13.48 -10.28 -3.57
N PRO A 166 12.25 -9.89 -3.98
CA PRO A 166 11.37 -10.73 -4.77
C PRO A 166 11.66 -10.51 -6.28
N PRO A 167 12.09 -11.53 -7.04
CA PRO A 167 12.61 -11.33 -8.40
C PRO A 167 11.56 -10.93 -9.45
N GLU A 168 10.28 -11.23 -9.21
CA GLU A 168 9.21 -11.03 -10.18
C GLU A 168 8.17 -9.98 -9.77
N HIS A 169 8.05 -9.67 -8.47
CA HIS A 169 6.92 -8.87 -7.96
C HIS A 169 6.97 -7.40 -8.39
N TYR A 170 8.16 -6.78 -8.33
CA TYR A 170 8.36 -5.38 -8.72
C TYR A 170 8.83 -5.21 -10.17
N GLY A 171 8.62 -6.25 -11.00
CA GLY A 171 9.10 -6.29 -12.38
C GLY A 171 10.50 -6.88 -12.52
N THR A 172 10.87 -7.18 -13.76
CA THR A 172 12.07 -7.96 -14.12
C THR A 172 13.40 -7.25 -13.84
N THR A 173 13.39 -5.94 -13.60
CA THR A 173 14.58 -5.12 -13.32
C THR A 173 15.02 -5.17 -11.85
N THR A 174 14.22 -5.77 -10.95
CA THR A 174 14.53 -5.82 -9.52
C THR A 174 15.91 -6.44 -9.26
N ALA A 175 16.26 -7.53 -9.94
CA ALA A 175 17.56 -8.19 -9.80
C ALA A 175 18.73 -7.27 -10.21
N ASP A 176 18.55 -6.46 -11.26
CA ASP A 176 19.56 -5.52 -11.73
C ASP A 176 19.76 -4.37 -10.72
N VAL A 177 18.68 -3.85 -10.13
CA VAL A 177 18.75 -2.87 -9.01
C VAL A 177 19.57 -3.43 -7.85
N MET A 178 19.25 -4.64 -7.39
CA MET A 178 19.96 -5.22 -6.25
C MET A 178 21.44 -5.48 -6.55
N GLN A 179 21.77 -5.82 -7.80
CA GLN A 179 23.15 -5.98 -8.26
C GLN A 179 23.93 -4.66 -8.23
N VAL A 180 23.32 -3.54 -8.65
CA VAL A 180 23.95 -2.20 -8.55
C VAL A 180 24.16 -1.81 -7.09
N VAL A 181 23.14 -1.99 -6.22
CA VAL A 181 23.26 -1.73 -4.78
C VAL A 181 24.40 -2.56 -4.18
N LYS A 182 24.49 -3.86 -4.49
CA LYS A 182 25.59 -4.72 -4.07
C LYS A 182 26.96 -4.17 -4.46
N GLU A 183 27.13 -3.75 -5.71
CA GLU A 183 28.39 -3.19 -6.20
C GLU A 183 28.77 -1.89 -5.47
N GLN A 184 27.80 -1.02 -5.21
CA GLN A 184 28.00 0.25 -4.48
C GLN A 184 28.44 -0.02 -3.04
N LEU A 185 27.76 -0.91 -2.31
CA LEU A 185 28.13 -1.24 -0.93
C LEU A 185 29.52 -1.90 -0.87
N GLU A 186 29.83 -2.84 -1.77
CA GLU A 186 31.14 -3.49 -1.81
C GLU A 186 32.28 -2.56 -2.25
N SER A 187 31.97 -1.44 -2.92
CA SER A 187 32.97 -0.44 -3.32
C SER A 187 33.64 0.27 -2.14
N THR A 188 33.01 0.23 -0.95
CA THR A 188 33.63 0.69 0.31
C THR A 188 34.86 -0.13 0.70
N GLY A 189 34.98 -1.36 0.20
CA GLY A 189 36.01 -2.33 0.61
C GLY A 189 35.79 -2.92 2.01
N LEU A 190 34.75 -2.49 2.73
CA LEU A 190 34.46 -2.87 4.11
C LEU A 190 33.11 -3.59 4.28
N MET A 191 32.38 -3.82 3.19
CA MET A 191 31.16 -4.60 3.15
C MET A 191 31.27 -5.75 2.14
N GLN A 192 30.58 -6.85 2.43
CA GLN A 192 30.39 -7.99 1.55
C GLN A 192 28.91 -8.32 1.49
N VAL A 193 28.34 -8.31 0.29
CA VAL A 193 26.88 -8.44 0.10
C VAL A 193 26.53 -9.78 -0.51
N SER A 194 25.56 -10.52 0.04
CA SER A 194 24.93 -11.65 -0.64
C SER A 194 23.54 -11.27 -1.16
N LEU A 195 23.21 -11.69 -2.38
CA LEU A 195 21.89 -11.46 -2.96
C LEU A 195 21.03 -12.68 -2.71
N GLU A 196 19.93 -12.48 -1.99
CA GLU A 196 19.00 -13.54 -1.58
C GLU A 196 17.62 -13.30 -2.20
N THR A 197 16.92 -14.37 -2.56
CA THR A 197 15.63 -14.26 -3.28
C THR A 197 14.54 -15.15 -2.70
N GLN A 198 13.31 -14.66 -2.68
CA GLN A 198 12.10 -15.47 -2.41
C GLN A 198 10.97 -15.07 -3.36
N ASN A 199 10.03 -15.98 -3.62
CA ASN A 199 8.77 -15.62 -4.29
C ASN A 199 7.94 -14.70 -3.36
N TRP A 200 7.04 -13.88 -3.92
CA TRP A 200 6.32 -12.86 -3.16
C TRP A 200 5.56 -13.41 -1.94
N ALA A 201 4.86 -14.53 -2.08
CA ALA A 201 4.08 -15.10 -0.97
C ALA A 201 4.98 -15.53 0.20
N GLU A 202 6.12 -16.16 -0.08
CA GLU A 202 7.11 -16.49 0.95
C GLU A 202 7.79 -15.23 1.51
N TYR A 203 8.10 -14.26 0.66
CA TYR A 203 8.75 -13.01 1.01
C TYR A 203 7.92 -12.20 2.02
N VAL A 204 6.61 -12.07 1.77
CA VAL A 204 5.67 -11.42 2.69
C VAL A 204 5.67 -12.08 4.06
N ASN A 205 5.51 -13.41 4.09
CA ASN A 205 5.57 -14.15 5.36
C ASN A 205 6.92 -13.93 6.07
N SER A 206 8.03 -13.89 5.33
CA SER A 206 9.35 -13.70 5.90
C SER A 206 9.56 -12.33 6.52
N PHE A 207 9.14 -11.23 5.88
CA PHE A 207 9.33 -9.91 6.49
C PHE A 207 8.34 -9.65 7.64
N VAL A 208 7.10 -10.13 7.55
CA VAL A 208 6.11 -10.04 8.64
C VAL A 208 6.56 -10.83 9.87
N ASP A 209 7.16 -12.01 9.66
CA ASP A 209 7.76 -12.81 10.73
C ASP A 209 9.07 -12.21 11.29
N GLY A 210 9.56 -11.11 10.72
CA GLY A 210 10.84 -10.49 11.09
C GLY A 210 12.07 -11.31 10.72
N ARG A 211 11.98 -12.17 9.69
CA ARG A 211 13.06 -13.07 9.25
C ARG A 211 14.01 -12.45 8.23
N LEU A 212 13.66 -11.32 7.63
CA LEU A 212 14.52 -10.62 6.67
C LEU A 212 15.27 -9.47 7.36
N PRO A 213 16.61 -9.38 7.25
CA PRO A 213 17.39 -8.33 7.90
C PRO A 213 17.44 -7.02 7.10
N LEU A 214 17.75 -7.09 5.79
CA LEU A 214 17.74 -5.98 4.85
C LEU A 214 17.11 -6.44 3.53
N PHE A 215 16.08 -5.74 3.08
CA PHE A 215 15.25 -6.21 1.98
C PHE A 215 14.57 -5.04 1.24
N ILE A 216 14.14 -5.24 0.00
CA ILE A 216 13.48 -4.19 -0.81
C ILE A 216 11.95 -4.30 -0.74
N LEU A 217 11.27 -3.15 -0.66
CA LEU A 217 9.83 -3.03 -0.86
C LEU A 217 9.48 -1.89 -1.82
N GLY A 218 8.21 -1.85 -2.22
CA GLY A 218 7.62 -0.75 -2.97
C GLY A 218 6.39 -0.20 -2.23
N TRP A 219 6.12 1.09 -2.41
CA TRP A 219 4.98 1.76 -1.78
C TRP A 219 4.26 2.66 -2.77
N PHE A 220 2.94 2.74 -2.61
CA PHE A 220 2.05 3.65 -3.31
C PHE A 220 1.16 4.30 -2.26
N PRO A 221 0.74 5.56 -2.44
CA PRO A 221 -0.09 6.23 -1.47
C PRO A 221 -1.49 5.58 -1.42
N ASP A 222 -2.03 5.38 -0.23
CA ASP A 222 -3.44 5.05 0.00
C ASP A 222 -4.31 6.32 -0.04
N PHE A 223 -3.77 7.44 0.47
CA PHE A 223 -4.42 8.75 0.51
C PHE A 223 -3.38 9.88 0.38
N ALA A 224 -3.84 11.06 -0.02
CA ALA A 224 -2.97 12.21 -0.29
C ALA A 224 -2.62 13.00 0.98
N ASP A 225 -1.79 12.43 1.86
CA ASP A 225 -1.17 13.11 3.00
C ASP A 225 0.23 12.54 3.31
N PRO A 226 1.20 13.34 3.79
CA PRO A 226 2.53 12.83 4.12
C PRO A 226 2.55 11.78 5.23
N ASP A 227 1.55 11.73 6.13
CA ASP A 227 1.44 10.68 7.14
C ASP A 227 1.48 9.27 6.51
N ASN A 228 0.81 9.09 5.37
CA ASN A 228 0.74 7.82 4.65
C ASN A 228 2.10 7.36 4.07
N TRP A 229 3.09 8.26 4.00
CA TRP A 229 4.44 7.97 3.53
C TRP A 229 5.46 7.81 4.67
N LEU A 230 5.09 8.09 5.92
CA LEU A 230 6.02 8.17 7.04
C LEU A 230 5.61 7.24 8.18
N THR A 231 4.38 7.39 8.67
CA THR A 231 3.86 6.66 9.85
C THR A 231 3.89 5.13 9.68
N PRO A 232 3.58 4.55 8.51
CA PRO A 232 3.69 3.10 8.28
C PRO A 232 5.10 2.52 8.41
N PHE A 233 6.14 3.36 8.41
CA PHE A 233 7.54 2.92 8.47
C PHE A 233 8.27 3.39 9.72
N ALA A 234 7.84 4.51 10.29
CA ALA A 234 8.56 5.19 11.36
C ALA A 234 7.80 5.24 12.70
N SER A 235 6.53 4.83 12.75
CA SER A 235 5.81 4.70 14.02
C SER A 235 6.05 3.35 14.69
N CYS A 236 6.14 3.32 16.02
CA CYS A 236 6.25 2.08 16.80
C CYS A 236 5.07 1.14 16.57
N LEU A 237 3.89 1.69 16.26
CA LEU A 237 2.66 0.91 16.08
C LEU A 237 2.58 0.24 14.70
N GLN A 238 2.89 0.96 13.62
CA GLN A 238 2.64 0.51 12.25
C GLN A 238 3.89 -0.03 11.54
N SER A 239 5.10 0.40 11.93
CA SER A 239 6.34 -0.09 11.32
C SER A 239 6.51 -1.62 11.30
N PRO A 240 5.99 -2.41 12.27
CA PRO A 240 6.06 -3.87 12.22
C PRO A 240 5.30 -4.48 11.04
N ASP A 241 4.21 -3.86 10.58
CA ASP A 241 3.38 -4.40 9.48
C ASP A 241 4.16 -4.42 8.15
N ASN A 242 5.16 -3.55 8.01
CA ASN A 242 6.08 -3.49 6.88
C ASN A 242 7.43 -4.17 7.15
N GLY A 243 7.56 -4.92 8.26
CA GLY A 243 8.79 -5.61 8.64
C GLY A 243 9.95 -4.68 9.06
N VAL A 244 9.70 -3.37 9.18
CA VAL A 244 10.71 -2.38 9.60
C VAL A 244 11.02 -2.55 11.09
N ASN A 245 9.99 -2.75 11.92
CA ASN A 245 10.12 -2.90 13.38
C ASN A 245 10.90 -1.74 14.07
N TYR A 246 10.91 -0.56 13.45
CA TYR A 246 11.50 0.65 14.02
C TYR A 246 10.58 1.23 15.11
N CYS A 247 11.18 1.72 16.19
CA CYS A 247 10.45 2.39 17.26
C CYS A 247 11.34 3.42 17.96
N ASN A 248 11.00 4.70 17.80
CA ASN A 248 11.60 5.82 18.51
C ASN A 248 10.47 6.68 19.10
N PRO A 249 10.40 6.87 20.44
CA PRO A 249 9.36 7.68 21.07
C PRO A 249 9.31 9.14 20.60
N GLU A 250 10.45 9.73 20.21
CA GLU A 250 10.50 11.09 19.66
C GLU A 250 9.85 11.15 18.27
N MET A 251 10.15 10.16 17.41
CA MET A 251 9.52 10.02 16.11
C MET A 251 8.00 9.82 16.24
N ASP A 252 7.55 8.97 17.18
CA ASP A 252 6.12 8.76 17.46
C ASP A 252 5.42 10.06 17.90
N ASP A 253 6.03 10.86 18.78
CA ASP A 253 5.47 12.16 19.21
C ASP A 253 5.36 13.13 18.03
N LEU A 254 6.42 13.24 17.22
CA LEU A 254 6.44 14.11 16.05
C LEU A 254 5.36 13.70 15.03
N LEU A 255 5.28 12.41 14.68
CA LEU A 255 4.27 11.88 13.76
C LEU A 255 2.86 12.13 14.29
N GLN A 256 2.58 11.86 15.56
CA GLN A 256 1.25 12.07 16.12
C GLN A 256 0.86 13.55 16.19
N ARG A 257 1.79 14.44 16.53
CA ARG A 257 1.57 15.89 16.49
C ARG A 257 1.32 16.37 15.06
N ALA A 258 2.08 15.87 14.08
CA ALA A 258 1.88 16.21 12.68
C ALA A 258 0.52 15.72 12.19
N ALA A 259 0.14 14.49 12.53
CA ALA A 259 -1.16 13.92 12.24
C ALA A 259 -2.32 14.73 12.83
N ALA A 260 -2.18 15.25 14.06
CA ALA A 260 -3.21 16.03 14.74
C ALA A 260 -3.28 17.52 14.32
N ALA A 261 -2.18 18.10 13.84
CA ALA A 261 -2.09 19.51 13.52
C ALA A 261 -2.98 19.89 12.33
N THR A 262 -3.69 21.01 12.47
CA THR A 262 -4.58 21.60 11.42
C THR A 262 -4.03 22.88 10.81
N ASP A 263 -3.03 23.50 11.44
CA ASP A 263 -2.32 24.66 10.91
C ASP A 263 -1.22 24.19 9.94
N GLU A 264 -1.21 24.74 8.72
CA GLU A 264 -0.27 24.32 7.66
C GLU A 264 1.19 24.61 8.03
N ALA A 265 1.47 25.72 8.72
CA ALA A 265 2.84 26.08 9.09
C ALA A 265 3.37 25.19 10.23
N GLU A 266 2.51 24.85 11.20
CA GLU A 266 2.85 23.84 12.22
C GLU A 266 3.12 22.48 11.60
N ARG A 267 2.28 22.03 10.66
CA ARG A 267 2.50 20.77 9.91
C ARG A 267 3.82 20.79 9.15
N GLU A 268 4.12 21.88 8.43
CA GLU A 268 5.38 22.04 7.69
C GLU A 268 6.60 21.89 8.61
N GLU A 269 6.60 22.58 9.75
CA GLU A 269 7.69 22.52 10.72
C GLU A 269 7.86 21.12 11.33
N LEU A 270 6.75 20.43 11.61
CA LEU A 270 6.76 19.06 12.13
C LEU A 270 7.28 18.07 11.10
N TYR A 271 6.82 18.14 9.85
CA TYR A 271 7.29 17.24 8.79
C TYR A 271 8.75 17.49 8.43
N GLN A 272 9.25 18.73 8.55
CA GLN A 272 10.68 19.01 8.44
C GLN A 272 11.47 18.28 9.55
N GLN A 273 11.05 18.39 10.81
CA GLN A 273 11.71 17.69 11.94
C GLN A 273 11.65 16.17 11.78
N ILE A 274 10.51 15.64 11.32
CA ILE A 274 10.35 14.21 11.00
C ILE A 274 11.35 13.81 9.91
N GLY A 275 11.45 14.57 8.82
CA GLY A 275 12.37 14.27 7.72
C GLY A 275 13.83 14.25 8.19
N GLU A 276 14.26 15.24 8.97
CA GLU A 276 15.59 15.33 9.55
C GLU A 276 15.91 14.10 10.43
N LEU A 277 15.02 13.76 11.37
CA LEU A 277 15.19 12.59 12.24
C LEU A 277 15.12 11.27 11.45
N TYR A 278 14.30 11.20 10.40
CA TYR A 278 14.17 10.02 9.54
C TYR A 278 15.48 9.74 8.80
N ALA A 279 16.12 10.75 8.22
CA ALA A 279 17.43 10.59 7.59
C ALA A 279 18.51 10.27 8.63
N GLU A 280 18.42 10.82 9.85
CA GLU A 280 19.39 10.52 10.90
C GLU A 280 19.30 9.07 11.38
N ASP A 281 18.10 8.57 11.67
CA ASP A 281 17.89 7.23 12.22
C ASP A 281 17.86 6.12 11.16
N VAL A 282 17.59 6.50 9.90
CA VAL A 282 17.46 5.64 8.73
C VAL A 282 16.52 4.43 8.97
N PRO A 283 15.21 4.65 9.23
CA PRO A 283 14.24 3.55 9.31
C PRO A 283 14.23 2.70 8.04
N THR A 284 14.20 3.38 6.90
CA THR A 284 14.29 2.83 5.54
C THR A 284 15.17 3.73 4.67
N ILE A 285 15.56 3.27 3.48
CA ILE A 285 16.32 4.05 2.51
C ILE A 285 15.51 4.17 1.22
N PRO A 286 14.96 5.36 0.87
CA PRO A 286 14.33 5.58 -0.42
C PRO A 286 15.38 5.44 -1.54
N LEU A 287 15.04 4.79 -2.64
CA LEU A 287 15.95 4.56 -3.78
C LEU A 287 15.53 5.41 -4.98
N PHE A 288 14.33 5.16 -5.50
CA PHE A 288 13.82 5.86 -6.68
C PHE A 288 12.29 5.80 -6.75
N TRP A 289 11.75 6.79 -7.44
CA TRP A 289 10.38 6.91 -7.87
C TRP A 289 10.22 6.29 -9.27
N GLU A 290 9.22 5.43 -9.42
CA GLU A 290 8.79 4.88 -10.71
C GLU A 290 7.63 5.72 -11.25
N PRO A 291 7.80 6.41 -12.37
CA PRO A 291 6.70 7.12 -13.00
C PRO A 291 5.66 6.14 -13.55
N GLU A 292 4.39 6.47 -13.38
CA GLU A 292 3.29 5.80 -14.07
C GLU A 292 2.93 6.56 -15.34
N PHE A 293 2.38 5.85 -16.32
CA PHE A 293 2.01 6.43 -17.61
C PHE A 293 0.62 6.00 -18.04
N ILE A 294 -0.07 6.92 -18.71
CA ILE A 294 -1.32 6.66 -19.40
C ILE A 294 -1.13 7.03 -20.87
N THR A 295 -1.56 6.16 -21.77
CA THR A 295 -1.57 6.46 -23.21
C THR A 295 -2.97 6.34 -23.73
N TYR A 296 -3.42 7.30 -24.53
CA TYR A 296 -4.76 7.29 -25.09
C TYR A 296 -4.77 7.80 -26.52
N ARG A 297 -5.78 7.40 -27.27
CA ARG A 297 -5.96 7.80 -28.66
C ARG A 297 -6.41 9.26 -28.75
N ASP A 298 -6.00 9.93 -29.83
CA ASP A 298 -6.45 11.28 -30.13
C ASP A 298 -7.99 11.36 -30.16
N GLY A 299 -8.51 12.41 -29.53
CA GLY A 299 -9.94 12.62 -29.37
C GLY A 299 -10.55 11.95 -28.15
N VAL A 300 -9.81 11.16 -27.38
CA VAL A 300 -10.21 10.87 -25.99
C VAL A 300 -9.91 12.11 -25.15
N GLU A 301 -10.93 12.63 -24.47
CA GLU A 301 -10.86 13.84 -23.65
C GLU A 301 -11.19 13.51 -22.19
N GLY A 302 -10.72 14.34 -21.25
CA GLY A 302 -10.97 14.17 -19.81
C GLY A 302 -10.08 13.13 -19.14
N VAL A 303 -9.03 12.65 -19.82
CA VAL A 303 -8.03 11.75 -19.21
C VAL A 303 -7.21 12.55 -18.21
N ALA A 304 -7.40 12.24 -16.94
CA ALA A 304 -6.62 12.80 -15.85
C ALA A 304 -6.52 11.76 -14.73
N VAL A 305 -5.32 11.57 -14.20
CA VAL A 305 -5.07 10.69 -13.05
C VAL A 305 -4.45 11.54 -11.94
N GLY A 306 -5.18 11.67 -10.83
CA GLY A 306 -4.74 12.41 -9.65
C GLY A 306 -4.09 11.50 -8.62
N ALA A 307 -3.37 12.05 -7.65
CA ALA A 307 -2.98 11.29 -6.46
C ALA A 307 -4.21 11.01 -5.59
N PRO A 308 -4.40 9.80 -5.04
CA PRO A 308 -3.50 8.63 -5.05
C PRO A 308 -3.89 7.58 -6.12
N PHE A 309 -3.70 7.89 -7.41
CA PHE A 309 -4.14 7.07 -8.57
C PHE A 309 -5.65 7.06 -8.81
N GLU A 310 -6.25 8.24 -8.82
CA GLU A 310 -7.67 8.41 -9.12
C GLU A 310 -7.88 8.55 -10.63
N PHE A 311 -8.35 7.47 -11.27
CA PHE A 311 -8.79 7.50 -12.65
C PHE A 311 -10.31 7.45 -12.74
N ASN A 312 -10.92 8.62 -12.96
CA ASN A 312 -12.38 8.79 -12.96
C ASN A 312 -12.96 8.61 -14.36
N TYR A 313 -13.81 7.61 -14.56
CA TYR A 313 -14.37 7.29 -15.88
C TYR A 313 -15.52 8.21 -16.28
N ASN A 314 -16.15 8.89 -15.32
CA ASN A 314 -17.35 9.71 -15.55
C ASN A 314 -17.04 11.04 -16.26
N VAL A 315 -15.77 11.47 -16.22
CA VAL A 315 -15.31 12.67 -16.93
C VAL A 315 -14.75 12.38 -18.32
N LEU A 316 -14.55 11.10 -18.67
CA LEU A 316 -14.07 10.71 -19.99
C LEU A 316 -15.12 11.02 -21.06
N SER A 317 -14.67 11.54 -22.19
CA SER A 317 -15.52 11.85 -23.33
C SER A 317 -14.78 11.69 -24.65
N PHE A 318 -15.54 11.70 -25.76
CA PHE A 318 -14.97 11.70 -27.10
C PHE A 318 -15.19 13.04 -27.78
N GLY A 319 -14.10 13.66 -28.24
CA GLY A 319 -14.12 14.85 -29.06
C GLY A 319 -14.77 14.60 -30.44
N PRO A 320 -15.13 15.66 -31.19
CA PRO A 320 -15.93 15.55 -32.43
C PRO A 320 -15.32 14.68 -33.52
N ASP A 321 -13.98 14.59 -33.58
CA ASP A 321 -13.24 13.84 -34.61
C ASP A 321 -12.69 12.50 -34.12
N ALA A 322 -13.01 12.13 -32.87
CA ALA A 322 -12.53 10.89 -32.25
C ALA A 322 -12.94 9.66 -33.08
N GLN A 323 -12.07 8.64 -33.09
CA GLN A 323 -12.34 7.34 -33.70
C GLN A 323 -12.28 6.26 -32.61
N PRO A 324 -13.37 6.09 -31.82
CA PRO A 324 -13.40 5.10 -30.73
C PRO A 324 -13.08 3.70 -31.23
N ALA A 325 -12.33 2.93 -30.43
CA ALA A 325 -11.97 1.55 -30.69
C ALA A 325 -13.21 0.66 -30.84
N SER A 326 -14.27 0.97 -30.09
CA SER A 326 -15.58 0.30 -30.19
C SER A 326 -16.34 0.62 -31.49
N GLY A 327 -15.93 1.66 -32.23
CA GLY A 327 -16.68 2.23 -33.35
C GLY A 327 -17.89 3.07 -32.93
N SER A 328 -18.06 3.35 -31.64
CA SER A 328 -19.17 4.13 -31.08
C SER A 328 -18.67 5.09 -29.99
N THR A 329 -19.20 6.32 -29.96
CA THR A 329 -18.94 7.25 -28.85
C THR A 329 -19.64 6.86 -27.55
N ASP A 330 -20.51 5.85 -27.60
CA ASP A 330 -21.23 5.35 -26.43
C ASP A 330 -20.41 4.31 -25.63
N THR A 331 -19.20 3.97 -26.07
CA THR A 331 -18.37 2.95 -25.43
C THR A 331 -16.90 3.29 -25.52
N ILE A 332 -16.25 3.37 -24.36
CA ILE A 332 -14.79 3.49 -24.23
C ILE A 332 -14.20 2.16 -23.79
N ILE A 333 -13.06 1.79 -24.37
CA ILE A 333 -12.32 0.58 -24.03
C ILE A 333 -10.99 0.97 -23.36
N ILE A 334 -10.86 0.64 -22.09
CA ILE A 334 -9.68 0.89 -21.27
C ILE A 334 -8.92 -0.43 -21.12
N GLY A 335 -7.67 -0.48 -21.58
CA GLY A 335 -6.76 -1.59 -21.32
C GLY A 335 -5.97 -1.37 -20.04
N THR A 336 -5.80 -2.42 -19.24
CA THR A 336 -4.90 -2.45 -18.08
C THR A 336 -4.21 -3.80 -17.98
N THR A 337 -3.04 -3.83 -17.36
CA THR A 337 -2.36 -5.08 -16.97
C THR A 337 -2.65 -5.51 -15.53
N ASP A 338 -3.38 -4.70 -14.77
CA ASP A 338 -3.77 -5.09 -13.42
C ASP A 338 -4.80 -6.21 -13.42
N GLU A 339 -4.92 -6.84 -12.26
CA GLU A 339 -5.97 -7.81 -11.98
C GLU A 339 -6.84 -7.32 -10.83
N VAL A 340 -8.11 -7.75 -10.85
CA VAL A 340 -9.02 -7.56 -9.72
C VAL A 340 -8.77 -8.67 -8.71
N ASN A 341 -8.46 -8.29 -7.48
CA ASN A 341 -8.26 -9.23 -6.37
C ASN A 341 -9.52 -9.36 -5.52
N SER A 342 -10.24 -8.26 -5.29
CA SER A 342 -11.52 -8.24 -4.58
C SER A 342 -12.36 -7.02 -4.97
N LEU A 343 -13.68 -7.15 -5.06
CA LEU A 343 -14.62 -6.04 -5.30
C LEU A 343 -15.51 -5.76 -4.08
N ASP A 344 -15.16 -6.32 -2.92
CA ASP A 344 -15.77 -5.99 -1.64
C ASP A 344 -14.96 -4.87 -0.99
N ALA A 345 -15.57 -3.70 -0.78
CA ALA A 345 -14.90 -2.53 -0.19
C ALA A 345 -14.36 -2.79 1.23
N ASN A 346 -14.82 -3.83 1.93
CA ASN A 346 -14.33 -4.19 3.26
C ASN A 346 -13.21 -5.25 3.23
N ASP A 347 -12.71 -5.61 2.04
CA ASP A 347 -11.60 -6.54 1.82
C ASP A 347 -10.56 -6.00 0.82
N ALA A 348 -11.03 -5.43 -0.29
CA ALA A 348 -10.21 -4.91 -1.38
C ALA A 348 -9.11 -3.95 -0.92
N TYR A 349 -7.88 -4.22 -1.33
CA TYR A 349 -6.72 -3.37 -1.05
C TYR A 349 -5.88 -3.03 -2.28
N ALA A 350 -6.04 -3.75 -3.40
CA ALA A 350 -5.29 -3.44 -4.61
C ALA A 350 -5.81 -2.15 -5.25
N THR A 351 -4.91 -1.35 -5.83
CA THR A 351 -5.26 -0.08 -6.48
C THR A 351 -6.32 -0.25 -7.59
N HIS A 352 -6.29 -1.35 -8.36
CA HIS A 352 -7.29 -1.61 -9.41
C HIS A 352 -8.66 -1.96 -8.82
N ASP A 353 -8.68 -2.68 -7.70
CA ASP A 353 -9.92 -2.94 -6.96
C ASP A 353 -10.57 -1.62 -6.54
N TRP A 354 -9.75 -0.73 -5.97
CA TRP A 354 -10.19 0.59 -5.52
C TRP A 354 -10.66 1.47 -6.67
N GLU A 355 -9.99 1.43 -7.83
CA GLU A 355 -10.43 2.12 -9.04
C GLU A 355 -11.84 1.69 -9.45
N ILE A 356 -12.12 0.38 -9.50
CA ILE A 356 -13.46 -0.13 -9.85
C ILE A 356 -14.48 0.21 -8.77
N ILE A 357 -14.15 0.05 -7.49
CA ILE A 357 -15.06 0.33 -6.36
C ILE A 357 -15.42 1.81 -6.31
N LYS A 358 -14.49 2.73 -6.60
CA LYS A 358 -14.74 4.18 -6.61
C LYS A 358 -15.48 4.66 -7.86
N ASN A 359 -15.34 3.98 -9.00
CA ASN A 359 -16.11 4.29 -10.21
C ASN A 359 -17.53 3.72 -10.18
N THR A 360 -17.75 2.60 -9.46
CA THR A 360 -19.08 1.98 -9.29
C THR A 360 -19.79 2.39 -8.01
N GLY A 361 -19.05 2.85 -7.01
CA GLY A 361 -19.50 3.41 -5.75
C GLY A 361 -19.22 4.91 -5.64
N ARG A 362 -19.35 5.45 -4.43
CA ARG A 362 -18.88 6.80 -4.09
C ARG A 362 -18.56 6.86 -2.60
N PRO A 363 -17.35 7.29 -2.19
CA PRO A 363 -17.02 7.44 -0.77
C PRO A 363 -17.71 8.69 -0.18
N LEU A 364 -17.53 8.94 1.13
CA LEU A 364 -18.06 10.13 1.79
C LEU A 364 -17.52 11.42 1.15
N LEU A 365 -16.21 11.47 0.99
CA LEU A 365 -15.50 12.46 0.20
C LEU A 365 -14.92 11.78 -1.05
N ALA A 366 -14.36 12.55 -1.97
CA ALA A 366 -13.64 12.04 -3.13
C ALA A 366 -12.51 13.01 -3.47
N TYR A 367 -11.58 12.60 -4.33
CA TYR A 367 -10.62 13.53 -4.92
C TYR A 367 -11.18 14.11 -6.22
N ALA A 368 -10.87 15.37 -6.50
CA ALA A 368 -11.18 15.96 -7.79
C ALA A 368 -10.41 15.24 -8.91
N PRO A 369 -11.02 14.97 -10.07
CA PRO A 369 -10.36 14.25 -11.16
C PRO A 369 -9.03 14.91 -11.57
N GLY A 370 -7.94 14.14 -11.53
CA GLY A 370 -6.60 14.63 -11.87
C GLY A 370 -5.86 15.39 -10.75
N GLU A 371 -6.48 15.58 -9.59
CA GLU A 371 -5.96 16.41 -8.52
C GLU A 371 -6.01 15.66 -7.17
N SER A 372 -5.38 16.23 -6.14
CA SER A 372 -5.44 15.74 -4.76
C SER A 372 -6.37 16.56 -3.86
N GLU A 373 -7.13 17.50 -4.44
CA GLU A 373 -8.13 18.29 -3.70
C GLU A 373 -9.34 17.43 -3.35
N LEU A 374 -9.80 17.52 -2.10
CA LEU A 374 -11.00 16.83 -1.65
C LEU A 374 -12.27 17.56 -2.11
N ILE A 375 -13.18 16.80 -2.71
CA ILE A 375 -14.53 17.20 -3.10
C ILE A 375 -15.58 16.34 -2.39
N LEU A 376 -16.83 16.77 -2.49
CA LEU A 376 -17.96 16.10 -1.87
C LEU A 376 -18.32 14.81 -2.63
N GLY A 377 -18.27 13.67 -1.92
CA GLY A 377 -18.75 12.38 -2.38
C GLY A 377 -20.25 12.21 -2.12
N THR A 378 -20.62 11.25 -1.27
CA THR A 378 -21.99 11.10 -0.76
C THR A 378 -22.33 12.12 0.32
N ALA A 379 -21.33 12.75 0.95
CA ALA A 379 -21.53 13.83 1.91
C ALA A 379 -22.04 15.11 1.22
N ALA A 380 -22.91 15.85 1.89
CA ALA A 380 -23.47 17.12 1.44
C ALA A 380 -22.59 18.33 1.78
N ALA A 381 -21.62 18.17 2.68
CA ALA A 381 -20.64 19.16 3.09
C ALA A 381 -19.39 18.46 3.65
N MET A 382 -18.30 19.21 3.82
CA MET A 382 -17.15 18.74 4.62
C MET A 382 -17.60 18.45 6.05
N PRO A 383 -16.96 17.50 6.76
CA PRO A 383 -17.40 17.07 8.07
C PRO A 383 -17.28 18.18 9.12
N GLU A 384 -18.23 18.20 10.05
CA GLU A 384 -18.08 18.96 11.29
C GLU A 384 -17.20 18.17 12.25
N VAL A 385 -16.09 18.78 12.68
CA VAL A 385 -15.11 18.17 13.60
C VAL A 385 -15.37 18.67 15.02
N SER A 386 -15.39 17.76 15.99
CA SER A 386 -15.52 18.10 17.41
C SER A 386 -14.33 18.93 17.92
N GLU A 387 -14.53 19.71 18.99
CA GLU A 387 -13.46 20.54 19.58
C GLU A 387 -12.23 19.73 20.04
N ASP A 388 -12.43 18.46 20.41
CA ASP A 388 -11.37 17.53 20.79
C ASP A 388 -10.73 16.78 19.61
N GLY A 389 -11.22 16.98 18.38
CA GLY A 389 -10.68 16.33 17.19
C GLY A 389 -11.01 14.83 17.03
N LEU A 390 -11.80 14.26 17.95
CA LEU A 390 -12.05 12.82 18.02
C LEU A 390 -13.33 12.38 17.29
N SER A 391 -14.18 13.30 16.84
CA SER A 391 -15.43 12.98 16.15
C SER A 391 -15.60 13.78 14.87
N TYR A 392 -15.91 13.08 13.77
CA TYR A 392 -16.17 13.66 12.46
C TYR A 392 -17.62 13.34 12.06
N THR A 393 -18.44 14.38 11.95
CA THR A 393 -19.86 14.27 11.61
C THR A 393 -20.08 14.63 10.15
N PHE A 394 -20.58 13.67 9.37
CA PHE A 394 -20.93 13.86 7.97
C PHE A 394 -22.44 13.91 7.80
N THR A 395 -22.94 14.98 7.18
CA THR A 395 -24.31 15.03 6.64
C THR A 395 -24.30 14.46 5.23
N LEU A 396 -25.17 13.49 4.95
CA LEU A 396 -25.32 12.83 3.65
C LEU A 396 -26.23 13.66 2.72
N LYS A 397 -25.98 13.58 1.41
CA LYS A 397 -26.94 14.08 0.42
C LYS A 397 -28.22 13.23 0.49
N PRO A 398 -29.41 13.84 0.42
CA PRO A 398 -30.67 13.09 0.48
C PRO A 398 -30.88 12.29 -0.81
N ASP A 399 -31.78 11.30 -0.72
CA ASP A 399 -32.32 10.56 -1.87
C ASP A 399 -31.28 9.79 -2.72
N ILE A 400 -30.09 9.51 -2.16
CA ILE A 400 -29.12 8.58 -2.78
C ILE A 400 -29.67 7.15 -2.71
N THR A 401 -29.54 6.42 -3.82
CA THR A 401 -29.83 5.00 -3.88
C THR A 401 -28.66 4.23 -4.50
N PHE A 402 -28.47 2.99 -4.07
CA PHE A 402 -27.71 1.99 -4.80
C PHE A 402 -28.31 1.74 -6.18
N ALA A 403 -27.56 1.15 -7.10
CA ALA A 403 -28.02 0.92 -8.47
C ALA A 403 -29.21 -0.07 -8.55
N ASP A 404 -29.46 -0.88 -7.51
CA ASP A 404 -30.65 -1.72 -7.37
C ASP A 404 -31.90 -0.97 -6.84
N GLY A 405 -31.75 0.30 -6.46
CA GLY A 405 -32.80 1.16 -5.91
C GLY A 405 -32.91 1.12 -4.37
N THR A 406 -32.08 0.35 -3.68
CA THR A 406 -31.97 0.37 -2.22
C THR A 406 -31.52 1.77 -1.76
N PRO A 407 -32.19 2.41 -0.78
CA PRO A 407 -31.74 3.69 -0.25
C PRO A 407 -30.38 3.58 0.45
N LEU A 408 -29.53 4.58 0.26
CA LEU A 408 -28.34 4.77 1.09
C LEU A 408 -28.69 5.71 2.25
N THR A 409 -28.37 5.29 3.47
CA THR A 409 -28.56 6.08 4.71
C THR A 409 -27.30 6.01 5.57
N ALA A 410 -27.27 6.73 6.69
CA ALA A 410 -26.18 6.64 7.66
C ALA A 410 -25.96 5.20 8.16
N GLU A 411 -27.03 4.41 8.29
CA GLU A 411 -26.96 2.98 8.66
C GLU A 411 -26.17 2.14 7.65
N SER A 412 -26.09 2.55 6.38
CA SER A 412 -25.25 1.87 5.38
C SER A 412 -23.76 1.95 5.71
N TYR A 413 -23.31 3.04 6.34
CA TYR A 413 -21.93 3.23 6.79
C TYR A 413 -21.64 2.49 8.09
N VAL A 414 -22.59 2.49 9.03
CA VAL A 414 -22.51 1.66 10.25
C VAL A 414 -22.39 0.19 9.86
N TYR A 415 -23.23 -0.27 8.94
CA TYR A 415 -23.18 -1.64 8.41
C TYR A 415 -21.83 -1.98 7.77
N ALA A 416 -21.30 -1.10 6.91
CA ALA A 416 -19.99 -1.30 6.29
C ALA A 416 -18.85 -1.34 7.33
N TRP A 417 -18.90 -0.47 8.35
CA TRP A 417 -17.94 -0.49 9.45
C TRP A 417 -18.01 -1.78 10.28
N GLU A 418 -19.22 -2.23 10.64
CA GLU A 418 -19.41 -3.48 11.37
C GLU A 418 -18.87 -4.68 10.57
N ARG A 419 -19.12 -4.71 9.25
CA ARG A 419 -18.52 -5.72 8.36
C ARG A 419 -17.00 -5.65 8.38
N LEU A 420 -16.41 -4.48 8.12
CA LEU A 420 -14.97 -4.29 8.13
C LEU A 420 -14.33 -4.72 9.46
N ASN A 421 -14.97 -4.40 10.59
CA ASN A 421 -14.48 -4.74 11.91
C ASN A 421 -14.61 -6.25 12.23
N ASN A 422 -15.70 -6.89 11.79
CA ASN A 422 -15.97 -8.30 12.07
C ASN A 422 -15.22 -9.25 11.13
N LEU A 423 -15.15 -8.91 9.84
CA LEU A 423 -14.60 -9.78 8.80
C LEU A 423 -13.08 -9.67 8.71
N GLN A 424 -12.52 -8.51 9.07
CA GLN A 424 -11.08 -8.25 9.04
C GLN A 424 -10.45 -8.62 7.67
N GLY A 425 -11.09 -8.16 6.59
CA GLY A 425 -10.53 -8.28 5.22
C GLY A 425 -9.21 -7.53 5.07
N GLN A 426 -8.55 -7.67 3.92
CA GLN A 426 -7.15 -7.23 3.76
C GLN A 426 -6.95 -5.74 4.12
N VAL A 427 -7.86 -4.87 3.70
CA VAL A 427 -7.82 -3.41 3.97
C VAL A 427 -8.10 -3.01 5.44
N SER A 428 -8.56 -3.94 6.28
CA SER A 428 -9.05 -3.59 7.62
C SER A 428 -8.01 -2.89 8.51
N GLY A 429 -6.74 -3.26 8.37
CA GLY A 429 -5.62 -2.64 9.12
C GLY A 429 -5.50 -1.14 8.86
N LEU A 430 -5.71 -0.70 7.62
CA LEU A 430 -5.65 0.72 7.22
C LEU A 430 -6.69 1.58 7.95
N VAL A 431 -7.88 1.04 8.21
CA VAL A 431 -8.98 1.82 8.81
C VAL A 431 -9.06 1.62 10.31
N GLN A 432 -8.90 0.39 10.79
CA GLN A 432 -9.05 0.05 12.21
C GLN A 432 -8.00 0.71 13.09
N VAL A 433 -6.84 1.10 12.55
CA VAL A 433 -5.83 1.82 13.34
C VAL A 433 -6.32 3.22 13.76
N TYR A 434 -7.18 3.86 12.96
CA TYR A 434 -7.65 5.23 13.19
C TYR A 434 -9.07 5.30 13.77
N VAL A 435 -9.99 4.45 13.31
CA VAL A 435 -11.43 4.49 13.68
C VAL A 435 -11.72 3.60 14.88
N ASP A 436 -12.45 4.12 15.86
CA ASP A 436 -12.94 3.39 17.04
C ASP A 436 -14.36 2.88 16.83
N SER A 437 -15.28 3.75 16.39
CA SER A 437 -16.68 3.39 16.15
C SER A 437 -17.36 4.30 15.14
N VAL A 438 -18.50 3.85 14.60
CA VAL A 438 -19.33 4.60 13.66
C VAL A 438 -20.78 4.56 14.15
N GLU A 439 -21.43 5.72 14.18
CA GLU A 439 -22.81 5.91 14.66
C GLU A 439 -23.67 6.57 13.58
N ALA A 440 -24.91 6.09 13.41
CA ALA A 440 -25.96 6.79 12.69
C ALA A 440 -26.83 7.58 13.69
N VAL A 441 -26.76 8.91 13.64
CA VAL A 441 -27.58 9.79 14.51
C VAL A 441 -29.01 9.87 13.98
N ASP A 442 -29.15 9.91 12.66
CA ASP A 442 -30.39 9.79 11.91
C ASP A 442 -30.08 9.29 10.48
N ASP A 443 -31.10 9.17 9.62
CA ASP A 443 -30.96 8.61 8.27
C ASP A 443 -29.88 9.32 7.41
N LEU A 444 -29.57 10.60 7.68
CA LEU A 444 -28.66 11.40 6.88
C LEU A 444 -27.44 11.89 7.66
N THR A 445 -27.22 11.44 8.89
CA THR A 445 -26.12 11.92 9.74
C THR A 445 -25.34 10.75 10.29
N VAL A 446 -24.11 10.59 9.80
CA VAL A 446 -23.16 9.58 10.28
C VAL A 446 -22.00 10.24 11.03
N VAL A 447 -21.60 9.66 12.15
CA VAL A 447 -20.49 10.13 12.97
C VAL A 447 -19.43 9.04 13.03
N TYR A 448 -18.18 9.40 12.72
CA TYR A 448 -17.01 8.56 12.95
C TYR A 448 -16.31 9.03 14.21
N HIS A 449 -16.08 8.11 15.15
CA HIS A 449 -15.27 8.35 16.34
C HIS A 449 -13.88 7.76 16.13
N LEU A 450 -12.86 8.58 16.34
CA LEU A 450 -11.47 8.21 16.12
C LEU A 450 -10.78 7.84 17.43
N LYS A 451 -9.71 7.06 17.33
CA LYS A 451 -8.89 6.61 18.47
C LYS A 451 -7.95 7.71 18.99
N ASP A 452 -7.61 8.64 18.12
CA ASP A 452 -6.80 9.83 18.40
C ASP A 452 -7.18 10.93 17.37
N THR A 453 -6.49 12.06 17.41
CA THR A 453 -6.73 13.19 16.52
C THR A 453 -5.96 13.03 15.22
N TYR A 454 -6.67 13.00 14.10
CA TYR A 454 -6.09 12.84 12.76
C TYR A 454 -6.70 13.88 11.79
N ALA A 455 -6.00 14.99 11.55
CA ALA A 455 -6.44 16.06 10.66
C ALA A 455 -6.58 15.60 9.20
N PHE A 456 -5.86 14.54 8.80
CA PHE A 456 -5.98 13.91 7.49
C PHE A 456 -7.18 12.97 7.36
N PHE A 457 -7.98 12.73 8.40
CA PHE A 457 -9.12 11.79 8.34
C PHE A 457 -10.08 12.06 7.15
N PRO A 458 -10.40 13.32 6.78
CA PRO A 458 -11.16 13.58 5.56
C PRO A 458 -10.56 12.95 4.29
N ALA A 459 -9.22 12.98 4.14
CA ALA A 459 -8.53 12.35 3.02
C ALA A 459 -8.69 10.82 3.04
N LEU A 460 -8.60 10.21 4.21
CA LEU A 460 -8.86 8.77 4.38
C LEU A 460 -10.30 8.41 3.99
N THR A 461 -11.29 9.27 4.28
CA THR A 461 -12.70 9.03 3.90
C THR A 461 -12.99 9.12 2.40
N ALA A 462 -12.01 9.52 1.58
CA ALA A 462 -12.10 9.50 0.12
C ALA A 462 -11.67 8.15 -0.49
N THR A 463 -11.18 7.21 0.32
CA THR A 463 -10.68 5.91 -0.14
C THR A 463 -11.80 4.88 -0.30
N ALA A 464 -11.52 3.79 -1.04
CA ALA A 464 -12.48 2.71 -1.30
C ALA A 464 -13.13 2.07 -0.05
N PRO A 465 -12.43 1.84 1.09
CA PRO A 465 -13.08 1.26 2.28
C PRO A 465 -14.17 2.13 2.91
N PHE A 466 -14.27 3.41 2.51
CA PHE A 466 -15.35 4.32 2.92
C PHE A 466 -16.52 4.39 1.92
N VAL A 467 -16.49 3.57 0.88
CA VAL A 467 -17.66 3.33 0.03
C VAL A 467 -18.63 2.43 0.78
N ALA A 468 -19.87 2.89 0.98
CA ALA A 468 -20.91 2.08 1.59
C ALA A 468 -21.21 0.85 0.71
N VAL A 469 -21.33 -0.32 1.35
CA VAL A 469 -21.64 -1.58 0.66
C VAL A 469 -23.14 -1.86 0.67
N ASN A 470 -23.66 -2.41 -0.43
CA ASN A 470 -25.06 -2.80 -0.54
C ASN A 470 -25.30 -4.13 0.21
N PRO A 471 -26.13 -4.18 1.28
CA PRO A 471 -26.39 -5.40 2.04
C PRO A 471 -27.03 -6.54 1.22
N ASN A 472 -27.64 -6.22 0.07
CA ASN A 472 -28.19 -7.24 -0.84
C ASN A 472 -27.10 -8.02 -1.61
N GLN A 473 -25.91 -7.43 -1.76
CA GLN A 473 -24.77 -8.04 -2.46
C GLN A 473 -23.66 -8.49 -1.49
N PHE A 474 -23.51 -7.78 -0.38
CA PHE A 474 -22.44 -7.96 0.59
C PHE A 474 -23.03 -8.28 1.97
N PRO A 475 -23.26 -9.57 2.30
CA PRO A 475 -23.82 -9.99 3.57
C PRO A 475 -22.86 -9.72 4.74
N ALA A 476 -23.40 -9.67 5.96
CA ALA A 476 -22.69 -9.16 7.13
C ALA A 476 -21.53 -10.06 7.60
N ASP A 477 -21.59 -11.35 7.27
CA ASP A 477 -20.76 -12.42 7.83
C ASP A 477 -19.87 -13.12 6.79
N GLU A 478 -19.78 -12.58 5.57
CA GLU A 478 -18.97 -13.14 4.49
C GLU A 478 -18.38 -12.04 3.59
N ILE A 479 -17.12 -12.23 3.17
CA ILE A 479 -16.47 -11.43 2.13
C ILE A 479 -16.90 -11.96 0.76
N VAL A 480 -17.40 -11.06 -0.10
CA VAL A 480 -17.81 -11.40 -1.47
C VAL A 480 -16.83 -10.81 -2.47
N THR A 481 -15.76 -11.55 -2.70
CA THR A 481 -14.63 -11.11 -3.53
C THR A 481 -15.03 -10.76 -4.97
N PHE A 482 -15.91 -11.56 -5.59
CA PHE A 482 -16.32 -11.38 -6.99
C PHE A 482 -17.83 -11.48 -7.13
N PRO A 483 -18.58 -10.41 -6.81
CA PRO A 483 -20.04 -10.41 -6.98
C PRO A 483 -20.41 -10.45 -8.47
N GLU A 484 -21.59 -11.00 -8.80
CA GLU A 484 -22.05 -11.10 -10.20
C GLU A 484 -22.26 -9.71 -10.85
N THR A 485 -22.75 -8.76 -10.07
CA THR A 485 -22.88 -7.34 -10.40
C THR A 485 -22.27 -6.51 -9.27
N LEU A 486 -21.95 -5.24 -9.52
CA LEU A 486 -21.53 -4.29 -8.50
C LEU A 486 -22.47 -3.09 -8.58
N ASP A 487 -23.51 -3.10 -7.74
CA ASP A 487 -24.59 -2.12 -7.75
C ASP A 487 -24.37 -1.09 -6.63
N GLY A 488 -23.28 -0.33 -6.76
CA GLY A 488 -22.93 0.75 -5.85
C GLY A 488 -23.78 2.03 -6.05
N VAL A 489 -23.35 3.11 -5.41
CA VAL A 489 -23.98 4.44 -5.49
C VAL A 489 -23.28 5.39 -6.48
N GLY A 490 -22.32 4.87 -7.24
CA GLY A 490 -21.49 5.63 -8.17
C GLY A 490 -22.13 5.87 -9.54
N PRO A 491 -21.42 6.61 -10.41
CA PRO A 491 -21.88 6.94 -11.76
C PRO A 491 -21.99 5.73 -12.70
N TYR A 492 -21.27 4.65 -12.41
CA TYR A 492 -21.35 3.39 -13.14
C TYR A 492 -21.84 2.25 -12.24
N ARG A 493 -22.19 1.12 -12.87
CA ARG A 493 -22.37 -0.17 -12.20
C ARG A 493 -21.70 -1.26 -13.02
N MET A 494 -21.18 -2.29 -12.35
CA MET A 494 -20.62 -3.46 -13.04
C MET A 494 -21.74 -4.43 -13.41
N VAL A 495 -21.81 -4.81 -14.69
CA VAL A 495 -22.80 -5.76 -15.21
C VAL A 495 -22.21 -7.09 -15.66
N SER A 496 -20.88 -7.16 -15.82
CA SER A 496 -20.19 -8.41 -16.13
C SER A 496 -18.70 -8.30 -15.77
N HIS A 497 -18.12 -9.39 -15.28
CA HIS A 497 -16.69 -9.56 -15.12
C HIS A 497 -16.29 -10.99 -15.51
N VAL A 498 -15.37 -11.08 -16.46
CA VAL A 498 -14.71 -12.34 -16.84
C VAL A 498 -13.22 -12.19 -16.46
N PRO A 499 -12.79 -12.84 -15.36
CA PRO A 499 -11.43 -12.67 -14.83
C PRO A 499 -10.35 -12.92 -15.89
N GLY A 500 -9.37 -12.01 -15.95
CA GLY A 500 -8.26 -12.06 -16.90
C GLY A 500 -8.63 -11.76 -18.36
N GLU A 501 -9.90 -11.47 -18.67
CA GLU A 501 -10.36 -11.11 -20.02
C GLU A 501 -10.91 -9.68 -20.06
N GLN A 502 -12.04 -9.42 -19.40
CA GLN A 502 -12.65 -8.10 -19.39
C GLN A 502 -13.67 -7.89 -18.25
N MET A 503 -13.93 -6.63 -17.94
CA MET A 503 -15.04 -6.15 -17.11
C MET A 503 -15.87 -5.14 -17.90
N VAL A 504 -17.19 -5.19 -17.73
CA VAL A 504 -18.15 -4.28 -18.38
C VAL A 504 -18.88 -3.46 -17.33
N LEU A 505 -18.78 -2.15 -17.45
CA LEU A 505 -19.52 -1.17 -16.67
C LEU A 505 -20.51 -0.44 -17.57
N GLU A 506 -21.69 -0.13 -17.04
CA GLU A 506 -22.66 0.75 -17.68
C GLU A 506 -23.04 1.90 -16.76
N ALA A 507 -23.49 3.01 -17.34
CA ALA A 507 -23.98 4.16 -16.59
C ALA A 507 -25.09 3.73 -15.62
N ASN A 508 -24.97 4.11 -14.36
CA ASN A 508 -25.95 3.82 -13.33
C ASN A 508 -27.21 4.68 -13.56
N PRO A 509 -28.36 4.09 -13.93
CA PRO A 509 -29.56 4.87 -14.24
C PRO A 509 -30.19 5.54 -13.02
N ASN A 510 -29.81 5.12 -11.80
CA ASN A 510 -30.28 5.70 -10.54
C ASN A 510 -29.33 6.77 -9.99
N TYR A 511 -28.21 7.04 -10.66
CA TYR A 511 -27.28 8.07 -10.26
C TYR A 511 -27.84 9.47 -10.52
N GLN A 512 -27.84 10.32 -9.49
CA GLN A 512 -28.43 11.67 -9.53
C GLN A 512 -27.39 12.79 -9.37
N GLY A 513 -26.10 12.45 -9.29
CA GLY A 513 -25.03 13.46 -9.20
C GLY A 513 -24.87 14.25 -10.51
N GLU A 514 -24.37 15.49 -10.40
CA GLU A 514 -24.14 16.37 -11.56
C GLU A 514 -23.03 15.84 -12.48
N ASP A 515 -22.17 14.98 -11.95
CA ASP A 515 -21.05 14.30 -12.60
C ASP A 515 -21.43 12.91 -13.08
N ALA A 516 -22.64 12.75 -13.62
CA ALA A 516 -23.10 11.51 -14.23
C ALA A 516 -22.21 11.10 -15.41
N ALA A 517 -22.16 9.79 -15.69
CA ALA A 517 -21.36 9.23 -16.78
C ALA A 517 -21.67 9.91 -18.13
N ILE A 518 -20.63 10.46 -18.77
CA ILE A 518 -20.73 11.05 -20.12
C ILE A 518 -20.76 9.93 -21.17
N ILE A 519 -19.87 8.95 -21.07
CA ILE A 519 -19.84 7.76 -21.93
C ILE A 519 -20.66 6.65 -21.26
N PRO A 520 -21.73 6.14 -21.87
CA PRO A 520 -22.63 5.19 -21.20
C PRO A 520 -22.03 3.81 -20.87
N ASN A 521 -20.97 3.38 -21.56
CA ASN A 521 -20.38 2.05 -21.36
C ASN A 521 -18.86 2.14 -21.27
N VAL A 522 -18.28 1.41 -20.31
CA VAL A 522 -16.84 1.24 -20.16
C VAL A 522 -16.53 -0.25 -20.24
N ILE A 523 -15.59 -0.62 -21.11
CA ILE A 523 -15.04 -1.97 -21.15
C ILE A 523 -13.61 -1.88 -20.63
N VAL A 524 -13.34 -2.50 -19.48
CA VAL A 524 -11.97 -2.69 -18.99
C VAL A 524 -11.46 -4.01 -19.55
N ARG A 525 -10.42 -3.99 -20.38
CA ARG A 525 -9.80 -5.17 -20.99
C ARG A 525 -8.47 -5.48 -20.30
N TYR A 526 -8.30 -6.72 -19.86
CA TYR A 526 -7.11 -7.14 -19.14
C TYR A 526 -6.04 -7.68 -20.09
N PHE A 527 -4.79 -7.33 -19.84
CA PHE A 527 -3.63 -7.73 -20.62
C PHE A 527 -2.57 -8.38 -19.73
N ALA A 528 -1.91 -9.42 -20.24
CA ALA A 528 -0.87 -10.12 -19.49
C ALA A 528 0.45 -9.34 -19.40
N ASP A 529 0.70 -8.39 -20.32
CA ASP A 529 1.96 -7.66 -20.38
C ASP A 529 1.80 -6.26 -21.03
N PRO A 530 2.67 -5.29 -20.66
CA PRO A 530 2.61 -3.91 -21.17
C PRO A 530 2.85 -3.79 -22.68
N THR A 531 3.66 -4.67 -23.27
CA THR A 531 3.95 -4.65 -24.71
C THR A 531 2.69 -4.99 -25.51
N THR A 532 1.94 -6.02 -25.13
CA THR A 532 0.68 -6.41 -25.78
C THR A 532 -0.39 -5.33 -25.63
N MET A 533 -0.51 -4.72 -24.45
CA MET A 533 -1.41 -3.58 -24.22
C MET A 533 -1.03 -2.36 -25.06
N GLY A 534 0.26 -2.00 -25.10
CA GLY A 534 0.77 -0.91 -25.92
C GLY A 534 0.52 -1.12 -27.43
N ASN A 535 0.66 -2.36 -27.92
CA ASN A 535 0.30 -2.69 -29.29
C ASN A 535 -1.22 -2.56 -29.55
N ALA A 536 -2.06 -2.84 -28.55
CA ALA A 536 -3.51 -2.74 -28.69
C ALA A 536 -3.97 -1.29 -28.83
N VAL A 537 -3.41 -0.36 -28.05
CA VAL A 537 -3.76 1.07 -28.19
C VAL A 537 -3.26 1.65 -29.52
N GLU A 538 -2.04 1.28 -29.94
CA GLU A 538 -1.47 1.69 -31.23
C GLU A 538 -2.28 1.18 -32.43
N ASN A 539 -2.75 -0.07 -32.39
CA ASN A 539 -3.58 -0.64 -33.46
C ASN A 539 -5.05 -0.23 -33.38
N GLY A 540 -5.42 0.56 -32.37
CA GLY A 540 -6.77 1.07 -32.17
C GLY A 540 -7.78 0.03 -31.69
N GLU A 541 -7.33 -1.02 -31.01
CA GLU A 541 -8.17 -2.04 -30.38
C GLU A 541 -8.69 -1.63 -28.99
N ILE A 542 -8.02 -0.66 -28.35
CA ILE A 542 -8.43 0.00 -27.10
C ILE A 542 -8.26 1.52 -27.27
N ASP A 543 -8.99 2.29 -26.47
CA ASP A 543 -8.97 3.76 -26.48
C ASP A 543 -7.93 4.34 -25.52
N VAL A 544 -7.75 3.69 -24.38
CA VAL A 544 -6.83 4.06 -23.32
C VAL A 544 -6.03 2.82 -22.91
N ALA A 545 -4.72 2.95 -22.76
CA ALA A 545 -3.85 2.01 -22.08
C ALA A 545 -3.40 2.65 -20.76
N TRP A 546 -3.82 2.05 -19.66
CA TRP A 546 -3.65 2.56 -18.30
C TRP A 546 -3.01 1.52 -17.39
N ARG A 547 -2.09 2.00 -16.54
CA ARG A 547 -1.35 1.31 -15.49
C ARG A 547 -0.37 0.23 -15.97
N VAL A 548 0.84 0.29 -15.39
CA VAL A 548 2.03 -0.51 -15.74
C VAL A 548 2.43 -0.39 -17.22
N LEU A 549 2.33 0.80 -17.81
CA LEU A 549 3.08 1.12 -19.02
C LEU A 549 4.52 1.44 -18.62
N GLY A 550 5.42 0.47 -18.79
CA GLY A 550 6.84 0.69 -18.50
C GLY A 550 7.40 1.91 -19.25
N PRO A 551 8.43 2.58 -18.71
CA PRO A 551 8.98 3.78 -19.35
C PRO A 551 9.48 3.58 -20.80
N VAL A 552 9.87 2.35 -21.16
CA VAL A 552 10.25 1.96 -22.52
C VAL A 552 9.03 2.02 -23.46
N GLU A 553 7.94 1.37 -23.07
CA GLU A 553 6.67 1.37 -23.80
C GLU A 553 6.10 2.78 -23.89
N ALA A 554 6.09 3.54 -22.80
CA ALA A 554 5.58 4.91 -22.77
C ALA A 554 6.37 5.82 -23.72
N SER A 555 7.71 5.76 -23.68
CA SER A 555 8.57 6.55 -24.59
C SER A 555 8.31 6.21 -26.06
N ARG A 556 8.12 4.93 -26.37
CA ARG A 556 7.80 4.46 -27.72
C ARG A 556 6.42 4.95 -28.18
N LEU A 557 5.41 4.85 -27.31
CA LEU A 557 4.03 5.25 -27.61
C LEU A 557 3.90 6.77 -27.80
N ALA A 558 4.67 7.57 -27.06
CA ALA A 558 4.73 9.02 -27.21
C ALA A 558 5.22 9.47 -28.60
N GLU A 559 5.90 8.60 -29.36
CA GLU A 559 6.36 8.88 -30.73
C GLU A 559 5.33 8.47 -31.81
N VAL A 560 4.23 7.81 -31.43
CA VAL A 560 3.21 7.31 -32.37
C VAL A 560 2.20 8.43 -32.71
N GLU A 561 2.03 8.71 -34.00
CA GLU A 561 1.01 9.67 -34.48
C GLU A 561 -0.40 9.18 -34.13
N GLY A 562 -1.21 10.06 -33.53
CA GLY A 562 -2.58 9.74 -33.12
C GLY A 562 -2.72 9.23 -31.69
N LEU A 563 -1.63 9.18 -30.92
CA LEU A 563 -1.63 8.88 -29.49
C LEU A 563 -1.09 10.06 -28.68
N THR A 564 -1.61 10.19 -27.46
CA THR A 564 -1.03 11.04 -26.41
C THR A 564 -0.61 10.15 -25.24
N THR A 565 0.61 10.38 -24.73
CA THR A 565 1.15 9.69 -23.56
C THR A 565 1.48 10.70 -22.48
N ASP A 566 0.83 10.58 -21.33
CA ASP A 566 1.04 11.43 -20.15
C ASP A 566 1.78 10.66 -19.06
N THR A 567 2.70 11.35 -18.37
CA THR A 567 3.33 10.86 -17.13
C THR A 567 2.50 11.33 -15.94
N ILE A 568 2.19 10.42 -15.03
CA ILE A 568 1.35 10.68 -13.87
C ILE A 568 2.20 11.20 -12.70
N ASN A 569 1.74 12.27 -12.06
CA ASN A 569 2.38 12.90 -10.91
C ASN A 569 2.01 12.21 -9.58
N ALA A 570 2.11 10.89 -9.56
CA ALA A 570 1.95 10.05 -8.39
C ALA A 570 2.83 8.81 -8.64
N PRO A 571 4.14 8.85 -8.36
CA PRO A 571 5.00 7.72 -8.65
C PRO A 571 4.96 6.65 -7.56
N ALA A 572 5.30 5.40 -7.92
CA ALA A 572 5.60 4.36 -6.95
C ALA A 572 6.97 4.61 -6.31
N LEU A 573 7.12 4.37 -5.01
CA LEU A 573 8.44 4.35 -4.38
C LEU A 573 9.06 2.95 -4.45
N ARG A 574 10.39 2.89 -4.60
CA ARG A 574 11.20 1.74 -4.20
C ARG A 574 12.16 2.14 -3.09
N TYR A 575 12.27 1.30 -2.08
CA TYR A 575 13.05 1.58 -0.87
C TYR A 575 13.59 0.30 -0.23
N LEU A 576 14.72 0.43 0.46
CA LEU A 576 15.27 -0.64 1.30
C LEU A 576 14.72 -0.53 2.72
N VAL A 577 14.46 -1.66 3.33
CA VAL A 577 13.96 -1.80 4.70
C VAL A 577 15.01 -2.48 5.56
N PHE A 578 15.39 -1.82 6.66
CA PHE A 578 16.07 -2.47 7.76
C PHE A 578 15.02 -3.05 8.71
N ASN A 579 15.21 -4.30 9.13
CA ASN A 579 14.46 -4.82 10.26
C ASN A 579 15.18 -4.49 11.57
N HIS A 580 14.76 -3.41 12.24
CA HIS A 580 15.39 -2.86 13.45
C HIS A 580 15.36 -3.79 14.67
N ALA A 581 14.52 -4.83 14.64
CA ALA A 581 14.46 -5.86 15.68
C ALA A 581 15.28 -7.13 15.32
N PHE A 582 16.00 -7.13 14.19
CA PHE A 582 16.75 -8.30 13.76
C PHE A 582 17.98 -8.55 14.66
N VAL A 583 17.99 -9.71 15.31
CA VAL A 583 19.10 -10.17 16.14
C VAL A 583 20.10 -10.94 15.29
N GLY A 584 21.35 -10.50 15.26
CA GLY A 584 22.38 -11.09 14.41
C GLY A 584 23.71 -10.36 14.52
N SER A 585 24.75 -10.92 13.88
CA SER A 585 26.07 -10.29 13.76
C SER A 585 26.33 -9.95 12.30
N ALA A 586 26.79 -8.72 12.06
CA ALA A 586 27.33 -8.32 10.75
C ALA A 586 28.77 -8.83 10.54
N ARG A 587 29.42 -9.36 11.58
CA ARG A 587 30.75 -9.98 11.53
C ARG A 587 30.68 -11.47 11.25
#